data_AF-A0A957HTY4-F1
#
_entry.id   AF-A0A957HTY4-F1
#
_cell.length_a   1.000
_cell.length_b   1.000
_cell.length_c   1.000
_cell.angle_alpha   90.00
_cell.angle_beta   90.00
_cell.angle_gamma   90.00
#
_symmetry.space_group_name_H-M   'P 1'
#
loop_
_entity.id
_entity.type
_entity.pdbx_description
1 polymer ?
#
loop_
_entity_poly.entity_id
_entity_poly.type
_entity_poly.pdbx_seq_one_letter_code
_entity_poly.pdbx_strand_id
1 'polypeptide(L)' 'PYDDPNRRGIFEPVCTHPDHRQKGLGKALMQEGLLRLKAMGAVDVNVETGDMIPANKLYNSIGFTEMYKGFYWKKATTD' A
#
# COMPACT_ATOMS: atom_id res chain seq x y z
N PRO A 1 -2.99 -6.28 -6.17
CA PRO A 1 -3.52 -7.56 -6.69
C PRO A 1 -3.71 -8.59 -5.55
N TYR A 2 -4.63 -9.54 -5.69
CA TYR A 2 -4.74 -10.68 -4.76
C TYR A 2 -3.95 -11.86 -5.31
N ASP A 3 -3.05 -12.40 -4.50
CA ASP A 3 -2.26 -13.60 -4.76
C ASP A 3 -2.88 -14.76 -3.98
N ASP A 4 -3.62 -15.61 -4.68
CA ASP A 4 -4.41 -16.70 -4.10
C ASP A 4 -3.54 -17.78 -3.42
N PRO A 5 -2.47 -18.33 -4.06
CA PRO A 5 -1.60 -19.30 -3.42
C PRO A 5 -1.00 -18.85 -2.07
N ASN A 6 -0.56 -17.60 -1.98
CA ASN A 6 0.03 -17.06 -0.74
C ASN A 6 -1.00 -16.36 0.16
N ARG A 7 -2.22 -16.18 -0.35
CA ARG A 7 -3.31 -15.43 0.29
C ARG A 7 -2.90 -14.00 0.67
N ARG A 8 -2.21 -13.30 -0.24
CA ARG A 8 -1.67 -11.94 0.00
C ARG A 8 -2.33 -10.89 -0.87
N GLY A 9 -2.50 -9.68 -0.33
CA GLY A 9 -2.93 -8.50 -1.05
C GLY A 9 -1.82 -7.46 -1.22
N ILE A 10 -1.88 -6.67 -2.30
CA ILE A 10 -0.98 -5.54 -2.55
C ILE A 10 -1.80 -4.32 -3.02
N PHE A 11 -1.49 -3.14 -2.47
CA PHE A 11 -2.07 -1.84 -2.86
C PHE A 11 -1.07 -0.97 -3.64
N GLU A 12 -0.95 -1.12 -4.96
CA GLU A 12 -0.02 -0.31 -5.75
C GLU A 12 -0.48 -0.08 -7.20
N PRO A 13 -0.41 1.16 -7.74
CA PRO A 13 -0.28 2.43 -7.01
C PRO A 13 -1.63 2.91 -6.41
N VAL A 14 -1.58 3.72 -5.35
CA VAL A 14 -2.75 4.41 -4.79
C VAL A 14 -2.57 5.92 -4.89
N CYS A 15 -3.49 6.59 -5.58
CA CYS A 15 -3.43 8.03 -5.80
C CYS A 15 -4.79 8.69 -5.57
N THR A 16 -4.77 9.95 -5.15
CA THR A 16 -5.94 10.85 -5.16
C THR A 16 -5.54 12.12 -5.89
N HIS A 17 -6.37 12.53 -6.85
CA HIS A 17 -6.19 13.77 -7.60
C HIS A 17 -5.95 14.95 -6.64
N PRO A 18 -4.99 15.86 -6.91
CA PRO A 18 -4.64 16.96 -6.00
C PRO A 18 -5.85 17.74 -5.45
N ASP A 19 -6.77 18.12 -6.32
CA ASP A 19 -7.98 18.91 -5.96
C ASP A 19 -9.03 18.15 -5.13
N HIS A 20 -8.82 16.85 -4.94
CA HIS A 20 -9.71 15.95 -4.21
C HIS A 20 -9.04 15.33 -2.96
N ARG A 21 -7.83 15.76 -2.61
CA ARG A 21 -7.13 15.31 -1.39
C ARG A 21 -7.83 15.84 -0.14
N GLN A 22 -7.55 15.19 1.01
CA GLN A 22 -8.10 15.53 2.32
C GLN A 22 -9.64 15.40 2.45
N LYS A 23 -10.29 14.77 1.47
CA LYS A 23 -11.73 14.43 1.49
C LYS A 23 -12.01 12.99 1.93
N GLY A 24 -11.00 12.26 2.42
CA GLY A 24 -11.13 10.86 2.85
C GLY A 24 -11.20 9.82 1.73
N LEU A 25 -11.11 10.21 0.46
CA LEU A 25 -11.29 9.30 -0.69
C LEU A 25 -10.30 8.13 -0.71
N GLY A 26 -8.99 8.40 -0.55
CA GLY A 26 -7.98 7.35 -0.49
C GLY A 26 -8.19 6.38 0.68
N LYS A 27 -8.62 6.91 1.84
CA LYS A 27 -8.93 6.09 3.02
C LYS A 27 -10.12 5.17 2.75
N ALA A 28 -11.21 5.71 2.22
CA ALA A 28 -12.40 4.94 1.90
C ALA A 28 -12.11 3.83 0.88
N LEU A 29 -11.35 4.14 -0.18
CA LEU A 29 -10.94 3.17 -1.19
C LEU A 29 -10.11 2.02 -0.58
N MET A 30 -9.12 2.34 0.25
CA MET A 30 -8.29 1.31 0.88
C MET A 30 -9.07 0.45 1.87
N GLN A 31 -9.97 1.04 2.66
CA GLN A 31 -10.82 0.29 3.59
C GLN A 31 -11.72 -0.71 2.86
N GLU A 32 -12.37 -0.28 1.78
CA GLU A 32 -13.19 -1.18 0.96
C GLU A 32 -12.33 -2.28 0.31
N GLY A 33 -11.14 -1.94 -0.19
CA GLY A 33 -10.20 -2.92 -0.73
C GLY A 33 -9.78 -3.97 0.32
N LEU A 34 -9.53 -3.56 1.56
CA LEU A 34 -9.22 -4.47 2.67
C LEU A 34 -10.39 -5.40 2.99
N LEU A 35 -11.63 -4.91 2.98
CA LEU A 35 -12.82 -5.75 3.17
C LEU A 35 -12.95 -6.81 2.09
N ARG A 36 -12.70 -6.46 0.83
CA ARG A 36 -12.70 -7.41 -0.29
C ARG A 36 -11.58 -8.44 -0.19
N LEU A 37 -10.36 -8.00 0.13
CA LEU A 37 -9.23 -8.90 0.34
C LEU A 37 -9.51 -9.89 1.48
N LYS A 38 -10.10 -9.42 2.58
CA LYS A 38 -10.55 -10.28 3.68
C LYS A 38 -11.60 -11.29 3.21
N ALA A 39 -12.58 -10.88 2.42
CA ALA A 39 -13.61 -11.78 1.88
C ALA A 39 -13.04 -12.84 0.93
N MET A 40 -11.97 -12.53 0.21
CA MET A 40 -11.22 -13.51 -0.61
C MET A 40 -10.30 -14.41 0.22
N GLY A 41 -10.18 -14.18 1.54
CA GLY A 41 -9.38 -15.01 2.43
C GLY A 41 -7.92 -14.56 2.55
N ALA A 42 -7.60 -13.31 2.20
CA ALA A 42 -6.27 -12.76 2.44
C ALA A 42 -5.90 -12.81 3.93
N VAL A 43 -4.65 -13.20 4.21
CA VAL A 43 -4.09 -13.23 5.58
C VAL A 43 -3.10 -12.10 5.82
N ASP A 44 -2.64 -11.46 4.74
CA ASP A 44 -1.65 -10.40 4.78
C ASP A 44 -1.86 -9.44 3.60
N VAL A 45 -1.62 -8.15 3.82
CA VAL A 45 -1.78 -7.10 2.81
C VAL A 45 -0.67 -6.08 2.99
N ASN A 46 0.08 -5.81 1.91
CA ASN A 46 1.21 -4.90 1.93
C ASN A 46 1.01 -3.70 1.00
N VAL A 47 1.71 -2.62 1.31
CA VAL A 47 1.88 -1.47 0.44
C VAL A 47 3.31 -0.99 0.59
N GLU A 48 4.03 -0.86 -0.52
CA GLU A 48 5.34 -0.24 -0.51
C GLU A 48 5.22 1.29 -0.53
N THR A 49 6.08 1.91 0.27
CA THR A 49 6.21 3.36 0.36
C THR A 49 7.66 3.69 0.73
N GLY A 50 8.11 4.86 0.34
CA GLY A 50 9.37 5.42 0.86
C GLY A 50 9.14 6.24 2.11
N ASP A 51 9.98 7.27 2.28
CA ASP A 51 9.89 8.21 3.41
C ASP A 51 8.78 9.28 3.23
N MET A 52 7.77 9.00 2.40
CA MET A 52 6.70 9.95 2.09
C MET A 52 5.72 10.09 3.26
N ILE A 53 5.97 11.08 4.14
CA ILE A 53 5.19 11.34 5.36
C ILE A 53 3.67 11.33 5.12
N PRO A 54 3.10 11.99 4.08
CA PRO A 54 1.65 11.97 3.86
C PRO A 54 1.09 10.56 3.57
N ALA A 55 1.80 9.75 2.78
CA ALA A 55 1.39 8.38 2.47
C ALA A 55 1.47 7.51 3.73
N ASN A 56 2.57 7.60 4.47
CA ASN A 56 2.78 6.83 5.70
C ASN A 56 1.73 7.17 6.76
N LYS A 57 1.34 8.46 6.89
CA LYS A 57 0.22 8.86 7.75
C LYS A 57 -1.12 8.24 7.33
N LEU A 58 -1.41 8.18 6.03
CA LEU A 58 -2.62 7.52 5.53
C LEU A 58 -2.62 6.03 5.87
N TYR A 59 -1.54 5.31 5.56
CA TYR A 59 -1.42 3.87 5.80
C TYR A 59 -1.52 3.53 7.29
N ASN A 60 -0.80 4.27 8.14
CA ASN A 60 -0.89 4.12 9.60
C ASN A 60 -2.33 4.34 10.10
N SER A 61 -3.06 5.33 9.54
CA SER A 61 -4.44 5.61 9.95
C SER A 61 -5.47 4.52 9.58
N ILE A 62 -5.08 3.58 8.73
CA ILE A 62 -5.89 2.43 8.28
C ILE A 62 -5.45 1.14 9.00
N GLY A 63 -4.38 1.19 9.80
CA GLY A 63 -3.89 0.06 10.58
C GLY A 63 -2.71 -0.69 9.95
N PHE A 64 -2.11 -0.17 8.88
CA PHE A 64 -0.83 -0.68 8.40
C PHE A 64 0.28 -0.33 9.40
N THR A 65 1.29 -1.19 9.48
CA THR A 65 2.50 -1.01 10.29
C THR A 65 3.72 -1.34 9.44
N GLU A 66 4.88 -0.74 9.73
CA GLU A 66 6.13 -1.09 9.05
C GLU A 66 6.51 -2.54 9.36
N MET A 67 6.64 -3.37 8.32
CA MET A 67 7.05 -4.78 8.43
C MET A 67 8.54 -4.96 8.15
N TYR A 68 9.06 -4.30 7.12
CA TYR A 68 10.47 -4.31 6.74
C TYR A 68 10.81 -3.07 5.91
N LYS A 69 12.11 -2.76 5.78
CA LYS A 69 12.64 -1.77 4.84
C LYS A 69 13.44 -2.49 3.76
N GLY A 70 13.06 -2.26 2.50
CA GLY A 70 13.79 -2.75 1.33
C GLY A 70 14.81 -1.72 0.85
N PHE A 71 15.90 -2.21 0.24
CA PHE A 71 16.88 -1.37 -0.45
C PHE A 71 17.05 -1.87 -1.87
N TYR A 72 16.92 -0.96 -2.84
CA TYR A 72 17.15 -1.26 -4.25
C TYR A 72 18.62 -1.05 -4.58
N TRP A 73 19.22 -2.06 -5.19
CA TRP A 73 20.59 -2.00 -5.68
C TRP A 73 20.58 -2.07 -7.20
N LYS A 74 21.39 -1.23 -7.83
CA LYS A 74 21.69 -1.32 -9.27
C LYS A 74 23.17 -1.59 -9.42
N LYS A 75 23.53 -2.52 -10.31
CA LYS A 75 24.94 -2.74 -10.67
C LYS A 75 25.53 -1.44 -11.18
N ALA A 76 26.66 -1.02 -10.62
CA ALA A 76 27.41 0.10 -11.15
C ALA A 76 27.86 -0.26 -12.58
N THR A 77 27.40 0.53 -13.55
CA THR A 77 27.91 0.49 -14.91
C THR A 77 29.00 1.54 -15.00
N THR A 78 30.22 1.13 -15.33
CA THR A 78 31.24 2.06 -15.80
C THR A 78 30.84 2.52 -17.20
N ASP A 79 30.91 3.82 -17.47
CA ASP A 79 30.77 4.38 -18.83
C ASP A 79 31.81 3.79 -19.80
#